data_AF-A0ABD2QSZ6-F1
#
_entry.id   AF-A0ABD2QSZ6-F1
#
_cell.length_a   1.000
_cell.length_b   1.000
_cell.length_c   1.000
_cell.angle_alpha   90.00
_cell.angle_beta   90.00
_cell.angle_gamma   90.00
#
_symmetry.space_group_name_H-M   'P 1'
#
loop_
_entity.id
_entity.type
_entity.pdbx_description
1 polymer ?
#
loop_
_entity_poly.entity_id
_entity_poly.type
_entity_poly.pdbx_seq_one_letter_code
_entity_poly.pdbx_strand_id
1 'polypeptide(L)'
;MYCTGGIRCDVYSVILRKQGFKRLYTLKGGVSHYLESEGSVRWVGNLFVFDARLSLLPSTYKPAVEIEASTMLEGSLDDSFAKCYICGLQVSELRHRNCANLDCNLLFLQD
;
A
#
# COMPACT_ATOMS: atom_id res chain seq x y z
N MET A 1 -5.33 6.62 -11.95
CA MET A 1 -5.99 6.48 -10.63
C MET A 1 -5.94 5.03 -10.19
N TYR A 2 -5.83 4.80 -8.90
CA TYR A 2 -5.92 3.48 -8.30
C TYR A 2 -6.56 3.58 -6.91
N CYS A 3 -7.08 2.46 -6.43
CA CYS A 3 -7.46 2.23 -5.04
C CYS A 3 -7.25 0.74 -4.73
N THR A 4 -7.46 0.30 -3.48
CA THR A 4 -7.18 -1.09 -3.06
C THR A 4 -7.78 -2.14 -4.01
N GLY A 5 -9.09 -2.07 -4.29
CA GLY A 5 -9.79 -3.07 -5.12
C GLY A 5 -10.52 -2.51 -6.34
N GLY A 6 -10.20 -1.29 -6.80
CA GLY A 6 -10.75 -0.70 -8.03
C GLY A 6 -12.10 0.04 -7.90
N ILE A 7 -13.00 -0.38 -6.99
CA ILE A 7 -14.38 0.13 -6.93
C ILE A 7 -14.51 1.67 -6.83
N ARG A 8 -13.64 2.33 -6.03
CA ARG A 8 -13.64 3.79 -5.95
C ARG A 8 -13.27 4.40 -7.29
N CYS A 9 -12.26 3.86 -7.97
CA CYS A 9 -11.86 4.35 -9.28
C CYS A 9 -12.96 4.20 -10.32
N ASP A 10 -13.76 3.13 -10.27
CA ASP A 10 -14.89 2.94 -11.18
C ASP A 10 -15.92 4.07 -11.01
N VAL A 11 -16.32 4.34 -9.76
CA VAL A 11 -17.26 5.42 -9.42
C VAL A 11 -16.70 6.80 -9.80
N TYR A 12 -15.51 7.14 -9.30
CA TYR A 12 -14.89 8.45 -9.55
C TYR A 12 -14.56 8.67 -11.02
N SER A 13 -14.28 7.60 -11.78
CA SER A 13 -14.03 7.72 -13.22
C SER A 13 -15.23 8.24 -13.99
N VAL A 14 -16.45 7.88 -13.58
CA VAL A 14 -17.68 8.39 -14.19
C VAL A 14 -17.84 9.88 -13.89
N ILE A 15 -17.57 10.29 -12.65
CA ILE A 15 -17.65 11.70 -12.22
C ILE A 15 -16.65 12.56 -12.99
N LEU A 16 -15.38 12.14 -13.07
CA LEU A 16 -14.34 12.89 -13.78
C LEU A 16 -14.61 12.96 -15.29
N ARG A 17 -15.13 11.89 -15.91
CA ARG A 17 -15.54 11.95 -17.32
C ARG A 17 -16.65 12.98 -17.55
N LYS A 18 -17.66 13.04 -16.66
CA LYS A 18 -18.72 14.06 -16.71
C LYS A 18 -18.18 15.48 -16.56
N GLN A 19 -17.09 15.68 -15.82
CA GLN A 19 -16.39 16.96 -15.69
C GLN A 19 -15.48 17.31 -16.87
N GLY A 20 -15.42 16.45 -17.91
CA GLY A 20 -14.70 16.75 -19.16
C GLY A 20 -13.26 16.20 -19.21
N PHE A 21 -12.82 15.41 -18.23
CA PHE A 21 -11.50 14.77 -18.27
C PHE A 21 -11.45 13.71 -19.39
N LYS A 22 -10.62 13.96 -20.42
CA LYS A 22 -10.51 13.08 -21.60
C LYS A 22 -9.48 11.95 -21.47
N ARG A 23 -8.39 12.20 -20.74
CA ARG A 23 -7.29 11.24 -20.54
C ARG A 23 -7.33 10.71 -19.13
N LEU A 24 -8.18 9.72 -18.90
CA LEU A 24 -8.37 9.11 -17.61
C LEU A 24 -8.01 7.62 -17.66
N TYR A 25 -7.10 7.21 -16.79
CA TYR A 25 -6.62 5.84 -16.70
C TYR A 25 -6.87 5.31 -15.28
N THR A 26 -7.42 4.11 -15.19
CA THR A 26 -7.71 3.42 -13.94
C THR A 26 -7.00 2.08 -13.92
N LEU A 27 -6.41 1.73 -12.77
CA LEU A 27 -5.86 0.39 -12.58
C LEU A 27 -7.01 -0.61 -12.44
N LYS A 28 -7.19 -1.47 -13.45
CA LYS A 28 -8.26 -2.46 -13.47
C LYS A 28 -8.09 -3.42 -12.28
N GLY A 29 -9.15 -3.62 -11.49
CA GLY A 29 -9.09 -4.46 -10.29
C GLY A 29 -8.32 -3.86 -9.09
N GLY A 30 -7.80 -2.64 -9.22
CA GLY A 30 -7.06 -1.97 -8.15
C GLY A 30 -5.67 -2.55 -7.89
N VAL A 31 -5.09 -2.12 -6.77
CA VAL A 31 -3.73 -2.52 -6.37
C VAL A 31 -3.65 -4.01 -6.04
N SER A 32 -4.71 -4.59 -5.46
CA SER A 32 -4.74 -6.04 -5.16
C SER A 32 -4.53 -6.88 -6.42
N HIS A 33 -5.19 -6.52 -7.53
CA HIS A 33 -5.02 -7.22 -8.80
C HIS A 33 -3.64 -6.99 -9.42
N TYR A 34 -3.11 -5.77 -9.31
CA TYR A 34 -1.74 -5.47 -9.76
C TYR A 34 -0.68 -6.30 -9.03
N LEU A 35 -0.79 -6.43 -7.71
CA LEU A 35 0.16 -7.22 -6.92
C LEU A 35 0.06 -8.72 -7.24
N GLU A 36 -1.13 -9.21 -7.58
CA GLU A 36 -1.36 -10.58 -8.03
C GLU A 36 -0.77 -10.84 -9.43
N SER A 37 -0.95 -9.92 -10.39
CA SER A 37 -0.50 -10.12 -11.78
C SER A 37 0.98 -9.77 -11.97
N GLU A 38 1.38 -8.56 -11.59
CA GLU A 38 2.71 -7.99 -11.85
C GLU A 38 3.70 -8.23 -10.72
N GLY A 39 3.22 -8.58 -9.53
CA GLY A 39 4.05 -8.67 -8.33
C GLY A 39 4.38 -7.31 -7.72
N SER A 40 5.41 -7.27 -6.88
CA SER A 40 5.74 -6.10 -6.04
C SER A 40 6.77 -5.14 -6.64
N VAL A 41 7.22 -5.35 -7.89
CA VAL A 41 8.42 -4.69 -8.46
C VAL A 41 8.40 -3.17 -8.37
N ARG A 42 7.22 -2.53 -8.49
CA ARG A 42 7.07 -1.07 -8.38
C ARG A 42 6.19 -0.62 -7.22
N TRP A 43 5.97 -1.50 -6.25
CA TRP A 43 5.15 -1.23 -5.07
C TRP A 43 6.03 -1.14 -3.82
N VAL A 44 5.81 -0.11 -3.01
CA VAL A 44 6.57 0.13 -1.77
C VAL A 44 5.62 0.03 -0.58
N GLY A 45 6.04 -0.74 0.44
CA GLY A 45 5.30 -0.93 1.69
C GLY A 45 4.14 -1.92 1.58
N ASN A 46 3.24 -1.88 2.56
CA ASN A 46 2.09 -2.78 2.61
C ASN A 46 0.85 -2.16 1.96
N LEU A 47 -0.05 -3.01 1.46
CA LEU A 47 -1.36 -2.59 0.96
C LEU A 47 -2.36 -2.52 2.10
N PHE A 48 -2.90 -1.33 2.39
CA PHE A 48 -3.94 -1.14 3.40
C PHE A 48 -5.25 -1.84 3.01
N VAL A 49 -5.86 -2.55 3.97
CA VAL A 49 -7.13 -3.27 3.82
C VAL A 49 -8.10 -2.91 4.94
N PHE A 50 -9.39 -2.87 4.61
CA PHE A 50 -10.45 -2.38 5.50
C PHE A 50 -11.02 -3.52 6.37
N ASP A 51 -10.14 -4.23 7.08
CA ASP A 51 -10.49 -5.26 8.05
C ASP A 51 -9.43 -5.37 9.15
N ALA A 52 -9.57 -6.33 10.07
CA ALA A 52 -8.70 -6.52 11.23
C ALA A 52 -7.20 -6.71 10.90
N ARG A 53 -6.87 -7.07 9.65
CA ARG A 53 -5.48 -7.22 9.20
C ARG A 53 -4.77 -5.86 9.11
N LEU A 54 -5.51 -4.77 8.86
CA LEU A 54 -5.05 -3.40 8.60
C LEU A 54 -4.22 -3.24 7.32
N SER A 55 -3.25 -4.12 7.09
CA SER A 55 -2.52 -4.15 5.83
C SER A 55 -2.04 -5.56 5.48
N LEU A 56 -1.74 -5.77 4.20
CA LEU A 56 -1.18 -7.00 3.66
C LEU A 56 0.15 -6.72 2.98
N LEU A 57 1.11 -7.64 3.14
CA LEU A 57 2.37 -7.56 2.44
C LEU A 57 2.15 -7.91 0.96
N PRO A 58 2.93 -7.31 0.03
CA PRO A 58 2.86 -7.66 -1.39
C PRO A 58 3.05 -9.16 -1.66
N SER A 59 3.90 -9.82 -0.88
CA SER A 59 4.14 -11.27 -0.94
C SER A 59 2.90 -12.12 -0.63
N THR A 60 1.85 -11.56 -0.03
CA THR A 60 0.57 -12.26 0.19
C THR A 60 -0.21 -12.46 -1.12
N TYR A 61 -0.05 -11.56 -2.08
CA TYR A 61 -0.78 -11.60 -3.36
C TYR A 61 -0.09 -12.46 -4.41
N LYS A 62 1.24 -12.44 -4.38
CA LYS A 62 2.08 -13.28 -5.22
C LYS A 62 3.26 -13.72 -4.37
N PRO A 63 3.14 -14.85 -3.64
CA PRO A 63 4.29 -15.43 -2.96
C PRO A 63 5.34 -15.68 -4.02
N ALA A 64 6.45 -14.95 -3.96
CA ALA A 64 7.52 -15.16 -4.92
C ALA A 64 7.96 -16.61 -4.82
N VAL A 65 8.09 -17.27 -5.96
CA VAL A 65 9.27 -18.09 -6.19
C VAL A 65 10.43 -17.17 -5.85
N GLU A 66 11.00 -17.37 -4.66
CA GLU A 66 12.22 -16.70 -4.23
C GLU A 66 13.21 -16.79 -5.37
N ILE A 67 13.62 -15.65 -5.92
CA ILE A 67 14.88 -15.39 -6.63
C ILE A 67 14.77 -13.93 -7.11
N GLU A 68 15.61 -13.08 -6.52
CA GLU A 68 16.03 -11.73 -7.01
C GLU A 68 15.23 -10.47 -6.64
N ALA A 69 14.23 -10.51 -5.74
CA ALA A 69 13.68 -9.27 -5.15
C ALA A 69 14.41 -8.82 -3.86
N SER A 70 15.35 -9.63 -3.36
CA SER A 70 16.23 -9.27 -2.25
C SER A 70 17.43 -8.41 -2.67
N THR A 71 17.60 -8.10 -3.96
CA THR A 71 18.78 -7.38 -4.48
C THR A 71 18.46 -6.04 -5.12
N MET A 72 17.35 -5.37 -4.78
CA MET A 72 17.07 -4.00 -5.27
C MET A 72 16.69 -2.99 -4.18
N LEU A 73 17.17 -3.22 -2.96
CA LEU A 73 17.39 -2.17 -1.97
C LEU A 73 18.82 -2.24 -1.41
N GLU A 74 19.80 -2.41 -2.30
CA GLU A 74 21.17 -1.98 -2.01
C GLU A 74 21.21 -0.46 -2.20
N GLY A 75 20.92 0.29 -1.12
CA GLY A 75 20.77 1.75 -1.21
C GLY A 75 20.63 2.49 0.11
N SER A 76 21.74 2.56 0.86
CA SER A 76 22.05 3.44 2.00
C SER A 76 21.78 2.93 3.43
N LEU A 77 22.76 3.22 4.28
CA LEU A 77 22.73 3.00 5.72
C LEU A 77 21.64 3.87 6.35
N ASP A 78 20.77 3.25 7.14
CA ASP A 78 19.58 3.79 7.84
C ASP A 78 18.28 3.78 7.02
N ASP A 79 17.75 2.58 6.77
CA ASP A 79 16.40 2.30 6.24
C ASP A 79 15.26 2.68 7.21
N SER A 80 15.58 3.39 8.30
CA SER A 80 14.59 3.92 9.23
C SER A 80 13.92 5.16 8.66
N PHE A 81 12.60 5.11 8.49
CA PHE A 81 11.83 6.26 8.02
C PHE A 81 11.08 6.98 9.16
N ALA A 82 11.01 6.39 10.35
CA ALA A 82 10.32 6.97 11.50
C ALA A 82 10.84 6.42 12.83
N LYS A 83 10.54 7.13 13.92
CA LYS A 83 10.73 6.66 15.30
C LYS A 83 9.40 6.51 15.99
N CYS A 84 9.22 5.41 16.71
CA CYS A 84 8.05 5.23 17.57
C CYS A 84 8.02 6.32 18.65
N TYR A 85 6.92 7.07 18.73
CA TYR A 85 6.76 8.13 19.74
C TYR A 85 6.82 7.59 21.18
N ILE A 86 6.38 6.35 21.41
CA ILE A 86 6.28 5.77 22.76
C ILE A 86 7.62 5.21 23.23
N CYS A 87 8.28 4.39 22.42
CA CYS A 87 9.48 3.65 22.84
C CYS A 87 10.76 4.09 22.13
N GLY A 88 10.70 5.02 21.17
CA GLY A 88 11.86 5.52 20.45
C GLY A 88 12.49 4.53 19.46
N LEU A 89 11.95 3.32 19.31
CA LEU A 89 12.44 2.33 18.35
C LEU A 89 12.35 2.87 16.92
N GLN A 90 13.39 2.58 16.13
CA GLN A 90 13.45 2.88 14.70
C GLN A 90 12.47 1.99 13.94
N VAL A 91 11.80 2.56 12.95
CA VAL A 91 10.80 1.87 12.11
C VAL A 91 11.34 1.80 10.69
N SER A 92 11.56 0.57 10.22
CA SER A 92 12.04 0.27 8.87
C SER A 92 10.98 -0.35 7.95
N GLU A 93 9.80 -0.71 8.49
CA GLU A 93 8.71 -1.30 7.70
C GLU A 93 7.40 -0.48 7.72
N LEU A 94 6.83 -0.25 6.53
CA LEU A 94 5.56 0.47 6.34
C LEU A 94 4.35 -0.45 6.58
N ARG A 95 4.12 -0.81 7.85
CA ARG A 95 3.11 -1.81 8.25
C ARG A 95 1.68 -1.29 8.37
N HIS A 96 1.43 0.01 8.17
CA HIS A 96 0.17 0.70 8.53
C HIS A 96 -0.28 0.41 9.97
N ARG A 97 0.70 0.20 10.87
CA ARG A 97 0.53 0.08 12.31
C ARG A 97 1.58 0.94 12.99
N ASN A 98 1.16 1.82 13.88
CA ASN A 98 2.02 2.71 14.65
C ASN A 98 2.79 1.94 15.72
N CYS A 99 2.11 1.09 16.51
CA CYS A 99 2.76 0.18 17.47
C CYS A 99 1.85 -1.01 17.84
N ALA A 100 2.34 -1.87 18.75
CA ALA A 100 1.61 -3.04 19.25
C ALA A 100 0.33 -2.68 20.04
N ASN A 101 0.27 -1.46 20.61
CA ASN A 101 -0.96 -0.97 21.23
C ASN A 101 -1.96 -0.57 20.13
N LEU A 102 -3.12 -1.23 20.12
CA LEU A 102 -4.21 -0.96 19.18
C LEU A 102 -4.74 0.48 19.29
N ASP A 103 -4.73 1.07 20.49
CA ASP A 103 -5.18 2.44 20.72
C ASP A 103 -4.28 3.47 20.01
N CYS A 104 -3.04 3.09 19.68
CA CYS A 104 -2.15 3.95 18.92
C CYS A 104 -2.40 3.90 17.42
N ASN A 105 -3.23 2.97 16.93
CA ASN A 105 -3.55 2.79 15.51
C ASN A 105 -4.84 3.54 15.13
N LEU A 106 -5.03 4.76 15.66
CA LEU A 106 -6.18 5.60 15.30
C LEU A 106 -6.17 5.87 13.79
N LEU A 107 -7.17 5.34 13.12
CA LEU A 107 -7.44 5.62 11.72
C LEU A 107 -8.12 6.98 11.62
N PHE A 108 -7.35 7.99 11.23
CA PHE A 108 -7.93 9.26 10.80
C PHE A 108 -8.55 9.05 9.43
N LEU A 109 -9.82 8.63 9.40
CA LEU A 109 -10.64 8.75 8.21
C LEU A 109 -10.82 10.25 7.99
N GLN A 110 -10.30 10.78 6.87
CA GLN A 110 -10.55 12.16 6.49
C GLN A 110 -12.05 12.29 6.21
N ASP A 111 -12.73 13.05 7.06
CA ASP A 111 -14.13 13.46 6.88
C ASP A 111 -14.31 14.36 5.64
#